data_AF-A0A2V6Y7K7-F1
#
_entry.id   AF-A0A2V6Y7K7-F1
#
_cell.length_a   1.000
_cell.length_b   1.000
_cell.length_c   1.000
_cell.angle_alpha   90.00
_cell.angle_beta   90.00
_cell.angle_gamma   90.00
#
_symmetry.space_group_name_H-M   'P 1'
#
loop_
_entity.id
_entity.type
_entity.pdbx_description
1 polymer ?
#
loop_
_entity_poly.entity_id
_entity_poly.type
_entity_poly.pdbx_seq_one_letter_code
_entity_poly.pdbx_strand_id
1 'polypeptide(L)'
;MPVVLRGEGDHEPDLVDAARGSSARGCHPPARGRRDVTDAALLSLLVPAVGGQGGGVLLDWIVDAALIDGYPVHGTSIPGVAQRTGSTTYYVELSGERNPAADDTPIFSLYPVPGALDVLLAPEFLEVGRSIELGFPSPGRTTIIASTHRLYSIHEKIVTGRGIFPIEKLHAAARAFSKRLIAFDALALAREHGTEANAVLLGALAGSGVLPLRGDAYREAIQAKGVQVEANLRGFEAGLAVAAGSAAGPGEGSRGVGTPLATDPSPGPAADPAAVTRPDVERTAAGFPEGLRAIVREALGRLIDYQDRAYAEKYLGRLRPFVEGGDLELARLVARHLAVWMTYEDAVRVAQLKTRASRFERIRRDKGVGAGAIVVTDYLKPDLDEIYGVLPHRLVAPFARWAERRWPHGRPTLGQHVKTTTVSGFFRVWMLTWLRPLRPVSYRAREEHARMDRWLAAVARCATWDTALACEVARAAQLVKGYGDVRRRMTAHFDRLLEAVLGAAEREAAAGGRFEASRSLASRYRTLVLQGPDSEAAAAALAAETASQP
;
A
#
# COMPACT_ATOMS: atom_id res chain seq x y z
N MET A 1 -4.25 13.89 -2.95
CA MET A 1 -3.50 13.35 -4.09
C MET A 1 -3.55 14.38 -5.22
N PRO A 2 -2.53 14.53 -6.06
CA PRO A 2 -2.70 15.18 -7.35
C PRO A 2 -2.36 14.18 -8.47
N VAL A 3 -3.38 13.62 -9.11
CA VAL A 3 -3.23 12.97 -10.42
C VAL A 3 -4.23 13.61 -11.36
N VAL A 4 -4.08 14.92 -11.58
CA VAL A 4 -4.15 15.63 -12.87
C VAL A 4 -3.48 16.98 -12.58
N LEU A 5 -2.29 17.23 -13.13
CA LEU A 5 -1.72 18.57 -13.15
C LEU A 5 -2.62 19.44 -14.05
N ARG A 6 -3.44 20.30 -13.43
CA ARG A 6 -3.81 21.60 -13.99
C ARG A 6 -2.57 22.50 -13.85
N GLY A 7 -2.17 23.17 -14.92
CA GLY A 7 -1.08 24.13 -14.89
C GLY A 7 -1.45 25.35 -14.05
N GLU A 8 -0.46 25.97 -13.40
CA GLU A 8 -0.62 27.29 -12.77
C GLU A 8 -1.05 28.31 -13.82
N GLY A 9 -2.29 28.82 -13.70
CA GLY A 9 -2.80 29.87 -14.59
C GLY A 9 -4.34 29.96 -14.71
N ASP A 10 -5.09 28.91 -14.37
CA ASP A 10 -6.54 28.92 -14.54
C ASP A 10 -7.26 29.37 -13.26
N HIS A 11 -8.01 30.48 -13.37
CA HIS A 11 -8.82 31.09 -12.32
C HIS A 11 -9.66 30.06 -11.53
N GLU A 12 -9.63 30.15 -10.20
CA GLU A 12 -10.54 29.45 -9.30
C GLU A 12 -12.00 29.65 -9.75
N PRO A 13 -12.79 28.59 -9.96
CA PRO A 13 -14.22 28.71 -9.82
C PRO A 13 -14.54 28.74 -8.32
N ASP A 14 -15.22 29.80 -7.88
CA ASP A 14 -15.60 30.05 -6.49
C ASP A 14 -16.16 28.81 -5.78
N LEU A 15 -15.74 28.64 -4.52
CA LEU A 15 -16.33 27.71 -3.57
C LEU A 15 -17.84 27.97 -3.48
N VAL A 16 -18.66 26.99 -3.85
CA VAL A 16 -20.11 27.04 -3.59
C VAL A 16 -20.30 26.91 -2.09
N ASP A 17 -20.45 28.06 -1.44
CA ASP A 17 -20.70 28.21 -0.01
C ASP A 17 -22.03 27.55 0.36
N ALA A 18 -21.96 26.44 1.11
CA ALA A 18 -23.10 25.68 1.58
C ALA A 18 -23.75 26.34 2.81
N ALA A 19 -24.09 27.63 2.74
CA ALA A 19 -24.83 28.33 3.81
C ALA A 19 -25.36 29.72 3.40
N ARG A 20 -26.02 29.91 2.25
CA ARG A 20 -26.84 31.12 2.02
C ARG A 20 -28.13 30.79 1.29
N GLY A 21 -29.26 31.07 1.95
CA GLY A 21 -30.58 31.05 1.32
C GLY A 21 -30.62 32.05 0.16
N SER A 22 -30.91 31.55 -1.04
CA SER A 22 -31.07 32.39 -2.22
C SER A 22 -32.39 33.16 -2.13
N SER A 23 -32.31 34.45 -1.84
CA SER A 23 -33.33 35.43 -2.20
C SER A 23 -32.97 36.05 -3.55
N ALA A 24 -33.42 35.43 -4.64
CA ALA A 24 -33.40 36.05 -5.96
C ALA A 24 -34.76 35.86 -6.62
N ARG A 25 -35.61 36.90 -6.54
CA ARG A 25 -36.81 37.01 -7.39
C ARG A 25 -36.36 37.36 -8.80
N GLY A 26 -35.99 36.35 -9.57
CA GLY A 26 -35.76 36.45 -11.01
C GLY A 26 -37.01 36.01 -11.77
N CYS A 27 -37.68 36.94 -12.44
CA CYS A 27 -38.77 36.65 -13.38
C CYS A 27 -38.22 35.92 -14.61
N HIS A 28 -38.07 34.60 -14.53
CA HIS A 28 -38.02 33.75 -15.71
C HIS A 28 -39.42 33.13 -15.92
N PRO A 29 -39.99 33.18 -17.14
CA PRO A 29 -41.21 32.43 -17.43
C PRO A 29 -40.93 30.93 -17.20
N PRO A 30 -41.91 30.16 -16.69
CA PRO A 30 -41.71 28.74 -16.43
C PRO A 30 -41.26 28.05 -17.71
N ALA A 31 -40.25 27.18 -17.60
CA ALA A 31 -39.77 26.36 -18.69
C ALA A 31 -40.97 25.64 -19.33
N ARG A 32 -41.19 25.89 -20.63
CA ARG A 32 -42.11 25.08 -21.44
C ARG A 32 -41.66 23.63 -21.30
N GLY A 33 -42.55 22.77 -20.81
CA GLY A 33 -42.31 21.33 -20.72
C GLY A 33 -41.80 20.81 -22.06
N ARG A 34 -40.55 20.34 -22.09
CA ARG A 34 -40.04 19.53 -23.18
C ARG A 34 -40.85 18.24 -23.16
N ARG A 35 -41.63 17.99 -24.21
CA ARG A 35 -42.57 16.87 -24.33
C ARG A 35 -41.91 15.49 -24.43
N ASP A 36 -40.58 15.39 -24.44
CA ASP A 36 -39.87 14.15 -24.78
C ASP A 36 -38.79 13.74 -23.76
N VAL A 37 -38.84 14.22 -22.52
CA VAL A 37 -38.05 13.64 -21.41
C VAL A 37 -39.04 13.03 -20.44
N THR A 38 -39.23 11.72 -20.54
CA THR A 38 -39.98 10.96 -19.53
C THR A 38 -39.18 11.00 -18.22
N ASP A 39 -39.81 11.44 -17.13
CA ASP A 39 -39.30 11.31 -15.74
C ASP A 39 -39.36 9.85 -15.27
N ALA A 40 -39.03 8.89 -16.14
CA ALA A 40 -38.91 7.49 -15.75
C ALA A 40 -37.78 7.40 -14.72
N ALA A 41 -38.07 6.87 -13.54
CA ALA A 41 -37.11 6.80 -12.44
C ALA A 41 -35.97 5.84 -12.79
N LEU A 42 -34.89 6.35 -13.41
CA LEU A 42 -33.69 5.58 -13.72
C LEU A 42 -32.83 5.39 -12.47
N LEU A 43 -32.31 4.18 -12.29
CA LEU A 43 -31.35 3.81 -11.26
C LEU A 43 -29.97 3.63 -11.89
N SER A 44 -28.99 4.35 -11.35
CA SER A 44 -27.61 4.37 -11.83
C SER A 44 -26.67 3.58 -10.91
N LEU A 45 -25.92 2.65 -11.48
CA LEU A 45 -24.97 1.80 -10.77
C LEU A 45 -23.59 1.89 -11.42
N LEU A 46 -22.56 2.07 -10.60
CA LEU A 46 -21.17 2.15 -11.01
C LEU A 46 -20.37 1.04 -10.33
N VAL A 47 -19.64 0.25 -11.12
CA VAL A 47 -18.66 -0.75 -10.67
C VAL A 47 -17.27 -0.28 -11.06
N PRO A 48 -16.53 0.42 -10.17
CA PRO A 48 -15.14 0.75 -10.42
C PRO A 48 -14.27 -0.45 -10.04
N ALA A 49 -13.51 -1.00 -10.98
CA ALA A 49 -12.73 -2.21 -10.75
C ALA A 49 -11.30 -2.10 -11.29
N VAL A 50 -10.36 -2.71 -10.58
CA VAL A 50 -9.00 -2.92 -11.10
C VAL A 50 -9.04 -4.06 -12.12
N GLY A 51 -8.29 -3.93 -13.22
CA GLY A 51 -8.22 -4.97 -14.26
C GLY A 51 -7.92 -6.37 -13.67
N GLY A 52 -8.77 -7.34 -13.99
CA GLY A 52 -8.70 -8.70 -13.47
C GLY A 52 -9.49 -8.99 -12.19
N GLN A 53 -10.23 -8.01 -11.65
CA GLN A 53 -11.16 -8.23 -10.52
C GLN A 53 -12.54 -8.76 -10.98
N GLY A 54 -12.79 -8.87 -12.29
CA GLY A 54 -14.04 -9.40 -12.83
C GLY A 54 -15.24 -8.44 -12.72
N GLY A 55 -15.01 -7.13 -12.74
CA GLY A 55 -16.09 -6.14 -12.84
C GLY A 55 -16.99 -6.33 -14.08
N GLY A 56 -16.46 -6.87 -15.19
CA GLY A 56 -17.27 -7.25 -16.35
C GLY A 56 -18.22 -8.41 -16.07
N VAL A 57 -17.83 -9.35 -15.21
CA VAL A 57 -18.72 -10.45 -14.78
C VAL A 57 -19.85 -9.91 -13.91
N LEU A 58 -19.57 -8.94 -13.04
CA LEU A 58 -20.60 -8.23 -12.26
C LEU A 58 -21.56 -7.46 -13.18
N LEU A 59 -21.03 -6.70 -14.14
CA LEU A 59 -21.83 -5.98 -15.13
C LEU A 59 -22.81 -6.92 -15.83
N ASP A 60 -22.28 -8.01 -16.40
CA ASP A 60 -23.04 -9.01 -17.12
C ASP A 60 -24.15 -9.62 -16.25
N TRP A 61 -23.84 -10.05 -15.02
CA TRP A 61 -24.84 -10.64 -14.13
C TRP A 61 -25.94 -9.65 -13.73
N ILE A 62 -25.61 -8.37 -13.53
CA ILE A 62 -26.59 -7.34 -13.18
C ILE A 62 -27.53 -7.07 -14.37
N VAL A 63 -26.96 -6.95 -15.59
CA VAL A 63 -27.73 -6.76 -16.82
C VAL A 63 -28.61 -7.97 -17.10
N ASP A 64 -28.06 -9.19 -17.02
CA ASP A 64 -28.82 -10.42 -17.24
C ASP A 64 -29.95 -10.57 -16.20
N ALA A 65 -29.68 -10.30 -14.92
CA ALA A 65 -30.70 -10.35 -13.87
C ALA A 65 -31.84 -9.34 -14.13
N ALA A 66 -31.51 -8.12 -14.57
CA ALA A 66 -32.50 -7.12 -14.93
C ALA A 66 -33.37 -7.55 -16.12
N LEU A 67 -32.75 -8.07 -17.19
CA LEU A 67 -33.45 -8.57 -18.37
C LEU A 67 -34.36 -9.76 -18.04
N ILE A 68 -33.87 -10.71 -17.24
CA ILE A 68 -34.64 -11.87 -16.76
C ILE A 68 -35.87 -11.41 -15.98
N ASP A 69 -35.72 -10.39 -15.13
CA ASP A 69 -36.84 -9.85 -14.35
C ASP A 69 -37.69 -8.83 -15.13
N GLY A 70 -37.42 -8.58 -16.41
CA GLY A 70 -38.23 -7.72 -17.28
C GLY A 70 -38.02 -6.22 -17.08
N TYR A 71 -36.86 -5.80 -16.56
CA TYR A 71 -36.50 -4.40 -16.47
C TYR A 71 -35.60 -3.98 -17.64
N PRO A 72 -35.96 -2.93 -18.39
CA PRO A 72 -35.05 -2.32 -19.35
C PRO A 72 -33.77 -1.86 -18.66
N VAL A 73 -32.63 -2.22 -19.23
CA VAL A 73 -31.31 -1.97 -18.66
C VAL A 73 -30.30 -1.69 -19.76
N HIS A 74 -29.32 -0.85 -19.47
CA HIS A 74 -28.17 -0.63 -20.32
C HIS A 74 -26.87 -0.73 -19.51
N GLY A 75 -25.85 -1.35 -20.11
CA GLY A 75 -24.55 -1.55 -19.49
C GLY A 75 -23.43 -1.05 -20.41
N THR A 76 -22.56 -0.19 -19.90
CA THR A 76 -21.39 0.35 -20.60
C THR A 76 -20.12 -0.06 -19.87
N SER A 77 -19.12 -0.54 -20.62
CA SER A 77 -17.78 -0.84 -20.09
C SER A 77 -16.76 0.08 -20.72
N ILE A 78 -16.09 0.89 -19.89
CA ILE A 78 -14.99 1.76 -20.31
C ILE A 78 -13.68 1.14 -19.82
N PRO A 79 -12.91 0.47 -20.70
CA PRO A 79 -11.65 -0.14 -20.33
C PRO A 79 -10.64 0.93 -19.90
N GLY A 80 -9.93 0.67 -18.79
CA GLY A 80 -8.81 1.51 -18.40
C GLY A 80 -7.67 1.39 -19.42
N VAL A 81 -7.06 2.52 -19.81
CA VAL A 81 -5.94 2.58 -20.78
C VAL A 81 -4.65 1.91 -20.29
N ALA A 82 -4.59 1.46 -19.03
CA ALA A 82 -3.39 0.92 -18.43
C ALA A 82 -3.66 -0.41 -17.69
N GLN A 83 -2.90 -1.46 -18.05
CA GLN A 83 -2.96 -2.76 -17.37
C GLN A 83 -2.50 -2.61 -15.91
N ARG A 84 -3.40 -2.92 -14.96
CA ARG A 84 -3.20 -2.92 -13.50
C ARG A 84 -3.00 -1.55 -12.83
N THR A 85 -3.02 -0.46 -13.57
CA THR A 85 -2.97 0.90 -13.02
C THR A 85 -4.20 1.73 -13.36
N GLY A 86 -4.96 1.36 -14.40
CA GLY A 86 -6.23 2.01 -14.72
C GLY A 86 -7.41 1.34 -14.01
N SER A 87 -8.26 2.14 -13.37
CA SER A 87 -9.62 1.71 -13.03
C SER A 87 -10.37 1.44 -14.33
N THR A 88 -11.02 0.28 -14.40
CA THR A 88 -12.01 -0.02 -15.43
C THR A 88 -13.37 0.29 -14.84
N THR A 89 -14.14 1.10 -15.56
CA THR A 89 -15.44 1.58 -15.12
C THR A 89 -16.52 0.80 -15.86
N TYR A 90 -17.36 0.09 -15.12
CA TYR A 90 -18.60 -0.49 -15.65
C TYR A 90 -19.77 0.30 -15.11
N TYR A 91 -20.61 0.82 -16.00
CA TYR A 91 -21.76 1.65 -15.67
C TYR A 91 -23.03 0.93 -16.10
N VAL A 92 -24.05 0.93 -15.24
CA VAL A 92 -25.36 0.34 -15.51
C VAL A 92 -26.43 1.38 -15.23
N GLU A 93 -27.38 1.52 -16.14
CA GLU A 93 -28.65 2.18 -15.87
C GLU A 93 -29.80 1.20 -16.02
N LEU A 94 -30.71 1.24 -15.06
CA LEU A 94 -31.87 0.38 -14.95
C LEU A 94 -33.12 1.24 -14.88
N SER A 95 -34.17 0.87 -15.63
CA SER A 95 -35.50 1.46 -15.45
C SER A 95 -36.07 1.13 -14.08
N GLY A 96 -36.70 2.09 -13.41
CA GLY A 96 -37.49 1.84 -12.20
C GLY A 96 -38.80 1.11 -12.48
N GLU A 97 -39.22 1.06 -13.74
CA GLU A 97 -40.46 0.40 -14.19
C GLU A 97 -40.17 -0.91 -14.92
N ARG A 98 -40.94 -1.94 -14.56
CA ARG A 98 -40.88 -3.28 -15.13
C ARG A 98 -41.77 -3.37 -16.37
N ASN A 99 -41.24 -3.89 -17.47
CA ASN A 99 -41.94 -4.05 -18.76
C ASN A 99 -42.74 -2.80 -19.17
N PRO A 100 -42.09 -1.62 -19.33
CA PRO A 100 -42.78 -0.44 -19.82
C PRO A 100 -43.32 -0.68 -21.23
N ALA A 101 -44.33 0.10 -21.63
CA ALA A 101 -44.81 0.08 -23.01
C ALA A 101 -43.66 0.45 -23.96
N ALA A 102 -43.75 0.00 -25.22
CA ALA A 102 -42.68 0.24 -26.20
C ALA A 102 -42.34 1.74 -26.35
N ASP A 103 -43.37 2.60 -26.29
CA ASP A 103 -43.25 4.06 -26.37
C ASP A 103 -42.68 4.71 -25.09
N ASP A 104 -42.65 3.98 -23.97
CA ASP A 104 -42.16 4.44 -22.66
C ASP A 104 -40.75 3.90 -22.33
N THR A 105 -40.05 3.32 -23.30
CA THR A 105 -38.69 2.82 -23.09
C THR A 105 -37.73 4.00 -22.84
N PRO A 106 -37.05 4.07 -21.69
CA PRO A 106 -36.22 5.21 -21.36
C PRO A 106 -34.93 5.25 -22.21
N ILE A 107 -34.41 6.46 -22.42
CA ILE A 107 -33.09 6.66 -23.02
C ILE A 107 -32.04 6.64 -21.92
N PHE A 108 -31.10 5.72 -22.03
CA PHE A 108 -30.03 5.55 -21.05
C PHE A 108 -28.81 6.45 -21.36
N SER A 109 -28.19 6.98 -20.30
CA SER A 109 -26.87 7.57 -20.36
C SER A 109 -25.79 6.49 -20.51
N LEU A 110 -24.73 6.83 -21.24
CA LEU A 110 -23.54 6.00 -21.36
C LEU A 110 -22.51 6.27 -20.26
N TYR A 111 -22.72 7.34 -19.47
CA TYR A 111 -21.76 7.81 -18.48
C TYR A 111 -22.42 8.12 -17.13
N PRO A 112 -21.74 7.82 -16.00
CA PRO A 112 -22.21 8.21 -14.68
C PRO A 112 -22.21 9.73 -14.55
N VAL A 113 -23.29 10.27 -13.98
CA VAL A 113 -23.42 11.70 -13.69
C VAL A 113 -22.90 11.96 -12.26
N PRO A 114 -21.90 12.85 -12.07
CA PRO A 114 -21.42 13.21 -10.73
C PRO A 114 -22.56 13.65 -9.79
N GLY A 115 -22.54 13.15 -8.56
CA GLY A 115 -23.53 13.42 -7.52
C GLY A 115 -24.87 12.71 -7.67
N ALA A 116 -25.15 12.09 -8.82
CA ALA A 116 -26.44 11.46 -9.13
C ALA A 116 -26.40 9.93 -9.07
N LEU A 117 -25.32 9.33 -8.56
CA LEU A 117 -25.15 7.87 -8.50
C LEU A 117 -26.06 7.23 -7.43
N ASP A 118 -26.82 6.19 -7.78
CA ASP A 118 -27.64 5.44 -6.82
C ASP A 118 -26.84 4.35 -6.10
N VAL A 119 -25.99 3.63 -6.84
CA VAL A 119 -25.19 2.52 -6.30
C VAL A 119 -23.74 2.63 -6.73
N LEU A 120 -22.84 2.56 -5.76
CA LEU A 120 -21.41 2.33 -5.99
C LEU A 120 -21.06 0.92 -5.51
N LEU A 121 -20.81 0.00 -6.43
CA LEU A 121 -20.43 -1.38 -6.13
C LEU A 121 -18.92 -1.56 -6.37
N ALA A 122 -18.10 -1.43 -5.34
CA ALA A 122 -16.65 -1.42 -5.46
C ALA A 122 -16.03 -2.77 -5.05
N PRO A 123 -15.44 -3.54 -5.99
CA PRO A 123 -14.74 -4.78 -5.65
C PRO A 123 -13.47 -4.57 -4.85
N GLU A 124 -12.90 -3.36 -4.81
CA GLU A 124 -11.70 -3.02 -4.03
C GLU A 124 -11.90 -1.65 -3.36
N PHE A 125 -11.43 -1.51 -2.12
CA PHE A 125 -11.83 -0.37 -1.28
C PHE A 125 -11.28 0.98 -1.76
N LEU A 126 -10.06 1.02 -2.31
CA LEU A 126 -9.43 2.25 -2.79
C LEU A 126 -10.19 2.85 -3.99
N GLU A 127 -10.89 2.02 -4.77
CA GLU A 127 -11.78 2.50 -5.84
C GLU A 127 -12.96 3.33 -5.31
N VAL A 128 -13.37 3.12 -4.05
CA VAL A 128 -14.33 4.03 -3.38
C VAL A 128 -13.72 5.41 -3.22
N GLY A 129 -12.47 5.49 -2.76
CA GLY A 129 -11.75 6.75 -2.60
C GLY A 129 -11.61 7.51 -3.92
N ARG A 130 -11.23 6.80 -4.99
CA ARG A 130 -11.16 7.39 -6.33
C ARG A 130 -12.53 7.87 -6.83
N SER A 131 -13.59 7.11 -6.57
CA SER A 131 -14.95 7.49 -6.96
C SER A 131 -15.44 8.74 -6.22
N ILE A 132 -15.06 8.89 -4.94
CA ILE A 132 -15.31 10.11 -4.15
C ILE A 132 -14.54 11.30 -4.72
N GLU A 133 -13.25 11.13 -5.07
CA GLU A 133 -12.46 12.20 -5.70
C GLU A 133 -13.05 12.67 -7.04
N LEU A 134 -13.66 11.76 -7.80
CA LEU A 134 -14.37 12.06 -9.06
C LEU A 134 -15.78 12.65 -8.84
N GLY A 135 -16.25 12.73 -7.60
CA GLY A 135 -17.55 13.33 -7.26
C GLY A 135 -18.75 12.47 -7.65
N PHE A 136 -18.60 11.15 -7.87
CA PHE A 136 -19.72 10.28 -8.23
C PHE A 136 -20.71 10.05 -7.08
N PRO A 137 -20.28 9.56 -5.89
CA PRO A 137 -21.21 9.27 -4.81
C PRO A 137 -21.64 10.56 -4.09
N SER A 138 -22.88 10.61 -3.63
CA SER A 138 -23.43 11.69 -2.82
C SER A 138 -24.09 11.19 -1.52
N PRO A 139 -23.98 11.94 -0.40
CA PRO A 139 -24.52 11.52 0.90
C PRO A 139 -26.04 11.36 0.91
N GLY A 140 -26.75 12.09 0.04
CA GLY A 140 -28.22 12.08 -0.01
C GLY A 140 -28.81 10.92 -0.82
N ARG A 141 -28.01 10.27 -1.68
CA ARG A 141 -28.52 9.33 -2.70
C ARG A 141 -27.81 7.98 -2.68
N THR A 142 -26.48 7.96 -2.65
CA THR A 142 -25.71 6.78 -3.02
C THR A 142 -25.64 5.72 -1.92
N THR A 143 -25.96 4.47 -2.28
CA THR A 143 -25.59 3.29 -1.48
C THR A 143 -24.23 2.77 -1.95
N ILE A 144 -23.25 2.77 -1.06
CA ILE A 144 -21.92 2.22 -1.33
C ILE A 144 -21.85 0.79 -0.79
N ILE A 145 -21.56 -0.17 -1.68
CA ILE A 145 -21.30 -1.57 -1.35
C ILE A 145 -19.86 -1.87 -1.76
N ALA A 146 -18.99 -2.16 -0.80
CA ALA A 146 -17.56 -2.26 -1.08
C ALA A 146 -16.89 -3.43 -0.37
N SER A 147 -15.97 -4.09 -1.09
CA SER A 147 -15.02 -4.99 -0.43
C SER A 147 -13.94 -4.18 0.27
N THR A 148 -13.68 -4.46 1.56
CA THR A 148 -12.63 -3.80 2.35
C THR A 148 -11.24 -4.39 2.14
N HIS A 149 -11.14 -5.51 1.40
CA HIS A 149 -9.85 -6.08 1.04
C HIS A 149 -9.04 -5.04 0.26
N ARG A 150 -7.73 -5.02 0.50
CA ARG A 150 -6.86 -4.01 -0.09
C ARG A 150 -5.81 -4.61 -1.00
N LEU A 151 -5.75 -4.10 -2.24
CA LEU A 151 -4.67 -4.37 -3.18
C LEU A 151 -3.87 -3.09 -3.36
N TYR A 152 -2.73 -2.98 -2.66
CA TYR A 152 -1.89 -1.78 -2.73
C TYR A 152 -1.53 -1.42 -4.17
N SER A 153 -1.90 -0.20 -4.56
CA SER A 153 -1.59 0.37 -5.86
C SER A 153 -0.08 0.52 -6.05
N ILE A 154 0.35 0.64 -7.31
CA ILE A 154 1.75 0.93 -7.62
C ILE A 154 2.20 2.25 -6.97
N HIS A 155 1.31 3.25 -6.91
CA HIS A 155 1.58 4.52 -6.23
C HIS A 155 1.86 4.33 -4.74
N GLU A 156 1.05 3.53 -4.04
CA GLU A 156 1.28 3.22 -2.61
C GLU A 156 2.59 2.44 -2.38
N LYS A 157 3.04 1.65 -3.37
CA LYS A 157 4.27 0.85 -3.30
C LYS A 157 5.54 1.64 -3.64
N ILE A 158 5.44 2.68 -4.47
CA ILE A 158 6.59 3.48 -4.93
C ILE A 158 6.98 4.54 -3.91
N VAL A 159 6.02 5.08 -3.15
CA VAL A 159 6.29 6.14 -2.18
C VAL A 159 7.23 5.65 -1.07
N THR A 160 8.27 6.44 -0.83
CA THR A 160 9.36 6.18 0.11
C THR A 160 8.90 6.30 1.57
N GLY A 161 7.99 5.48 2.09
CA GLY A 161 7.56 5.63 3.50
C GLY A 161 6.25 4.91 3.82
N ARG A 162 5.41 5.53 4.66
CA ARG A 162 3.99 5.15 4.79
C ARG A 162 3.23 5.71 3.59
N GLY A 163 3.51 5.17 2.41
CA GLY A 163 2.79 5.47 1.17
C GLY A 163 1.39 4.84 1.10
N ILE A 164 1.14 3.90 2.01
CA ILE A 164 -0.14 3.20 2.17
C ILE A 164 -1.18 4.16 2.73
N PHE A 165 -2.30 4.34 2.02
CA PHE A 165 -3.38 5.21 2.50
C PHE A 165 -4.02 4.60 3.76
N PRO A 166 -4.26 5.36 4.85
CA PRO A 166 -4.90 4.82 6.05
C PRO A 166 -6.32 4.34 5.76
N ILE A 167 -6.63 3.08 6.08
CA ILE A 167 -7.93 2.48 5.79
C ILE A 167 -9.06 3.13 6.59
N GLU A 168 -8.75 3.64 7.77
CA GLU A 168 -9.67 4.34 8.67
C GLU A 168 -10.15 5.65 8.05
N LYS A 169 -9.25 6.36 7.36
CA LYS A 169 -9.62 7.58 6.61
C LYS A 169 -10.52 7.26 5.42
N LEU A 170 -10.28 6.12 4.76
CA LEU A 170 -11.10 5.67 3.64
C LEU A 170 -12.51 5.25 4.11
N HIS A 171 -12.61 4.56 5.24
CA HIS A 171 -13.89 4.28 5.89
C HIS A 171 -14.63 5.56 6.30
N ALA A 172 -13.93 6.54 6.88
CA ALA A 172 -14.54 7.82 7.25
C ALA A 172 -15.08 8.55 6.01
N ALA A 173 -14.31 8.60 4.92
CA ALA A 173 -14.74 9.19 3.66
C ALA A 173 -15.93 8.43 3.05
N ALA A 174 -15.86 7.10 2.97
CA ALA A 174 -16.95 6.28 2.44
C ALA A 174 -18.27 6.51 3.20
N ARG A 175 -18.22 6.63 4.53
CA ARG A 175 -19.40 6.98 5.34
C ARG A 175 -19.92 8.38 5.03
N ALA A 176 -19.02 9.36 4.96
CA ALA A 176 -19.39 10.76 4.73
C ALA A 176 -20.04 11.00 3.37
N PHE A 177 -19.65 10.24 2.33
CA PHE A 177 -20.13 10.38 0.95
C PHE A 177 -21.18 9.34 0.55
N SER A 178 -21.78 8.63 1.51
CA SER A 178 -22.83 7.63 1.23
C SER A 178 -24.09 7.91 2.05
N LYS A 179 -25.25 7.63 1.46
CA LYS A 179 -26.52 7.48 2.19
C LYS A 179 -26.51 6.22 3.05
N ARG A 180 -25.95 5.14 2.50
CA ARG A 180 -25.79 3.84 3.18
C ARG A 180 -24.46 3.21 2.77
N LEU A 181 -23.70 2.70 3.74
CA LEU A 181 -22.45 1.99 3.51
C LEU A 181 -22.56 0.53 3.95
N ILE A 182 -22.33 -0.39 3.03
CA ILE A 182 -22.17 -1.83 3.26
C ILE A 182 -20.72 -2.19 2.90
N ALA A 183 -19.85 -2.26 3.91
CA ALA A 183 -18.42 -2.52 3.71
C ALA A 183 -17.97 -3.74 4.52
N PHE A 184 -17.39 -4.74 3.85
CA PHE A 184 -16.95 -6.00 4.45
C PHE A 184 -15.85 -6.65 3.60
N ASP A 185 -15.12 -7.64 4.15
CA ASP A 185 -14.06 -8.33 3.38
C ASP A 185 -14.67 -9.41 2.47
N ALA A 186 -15.15 -8.99 1.29
CA ALA A 186 -15.74 -9.89 0.31
C ALA A 186 -14.75 -10.95 -0.21
N LEU A 187 -13.44 -10.66 -0.21
CA LEU A 187 -12.42 -11.62 -0.64
C LEU A 187 -12.19 -12.71 0.40
N ALA A 188 -12.17 -12.35 1.69
CA ALA A 188 -12.12 -13.32 2.78
C ALA A 188 -13.36 -14.22 2.77
N LEU A 189 -14.55 -13.63 2.63
CA LEU A 189 -15.80 -14.38 2.57
C LEU A 189 -15.85 -15.31 1.35
N ALA A 190 -15.39 -14.84 0.19
CA ALA A 190 -15.31 -15.68 -1.01
C ALA A 190 -14.38 -16.89 -0.81
N ARG A 191 -13.24 -16.72 -0.13
CA ARG A 191 -12.32 -17.82 0.19
C ARG A 191 -12.95 -18.86 1.12
N GLU A 192 -13.70 -18.41 2.13
CA GLU A 192 -14.39 -19.28 3.07
C GLU A 192 -15.40 -20.20 2.36
N HIS A 193 -16.12 -19.66 1.37
CA HIS A 193 -17.13 -20.40 0.60
C HIS A 193 -16.61 -21.07 -0.68
N GLY A 194 -15.31 -20.98 -0.95
CA GLY A 194 -14.67 -21.56 -2.14
C GLY A 194 -15.21 -20.98 -3.44
N THR A 195 -15.29 -19.65 -3.53
CA THR A 195 -15.88 -18.89 -4.64
C THR A 195 -15.08 -17.61 -4.90
N GLU A 196 -15.58 -16.74 -5.78
CA GLU A 196 -14.97 -15.46 -6.15
C GLU A 196 -15.69 -14.26 -5.50
N ALA A 197 -14.95 -13.18 -5.26
CA ALA A 197 -15.48 -11.97 -4.60
C ALA A 197 -16.67 -11.34 -5.34
N ASN A 198 -16.74 -11.51 -6.66
CA ASN A 198 -17.82 -10.99 -7.49
C ASN A 198 -19.17 -11.59 -7.14
N ALA A 199 -19.23 -12.90 -6.90
CA ALA A 199 -20.48 -13.56 -6.52
C ALA A 199 -20.99 -13.04 -5.17
N VAL A 200 -20.07 -12.86 -4.21
CA VAL A 200 -20.38 -12.29 -2.89
C VAL A 200 -20.86 -10.85 -2.99
N LEU A 201 -20.22 -10.01 -3.81
CA LEU A 201 -20.64 -8.63 -4.02
C LEU A 201 -22.00 -8.52 -4.73
N LEU A 202 -22.29 -9.41 -5.69
CA LEU A 202 -23.60 -9.52 -6.32
C LEU A 202 -24.68 -9.89 -5.29
N GLY A 203 -24.38 -10.83 -4.40
CA GLY A 203 -25.25 -11.18 -3.27
C GLY A 203 -25.52 -9.99 -2.36
N ALA A 204 -24.47 -9.24 -1.99
CA ALA A 204 -24.62 -8.05 -1.17
C ALA A 204 -25.44 -6.95 -1.85
N LEU A 205 -25.32 -6.80 -3.18
CA LEU A 205 -26.16 -5.92 -3.97
C LEU A 205 -27.63 -6.34 -3.89
N ALA A 206 -27.94 -7.61 -4.15
CA ALA A 206 -29.30 -8.14 -4.04
C ALA A 206 -29.88 -7.96 -2.63
N GLY A 207 -29.10 -8.26 -1.59
CA GLY A 207 -29.53 -8.18 -0.19
C GLY A 207 -29.64 -6.75 0.33
N SER A 208 -29.05 -5.77 -0.36
CA SER A 208 -29.19 -4.36 -0.01
C SER A 208 -30.60 -3.82 -0.28
N GLY A 209 -31.31 -4.44 -1.24
CA GLY A 209 -32.63 -4.00 -1.69
C GLY A 209 -32.64 -2.68 -2.47
N VAL A 210 -31.47 -2.19 -2.92
CA VAL A 210 -31.37 -0.90 -3.62
C VAL A 210 -31.87 -0.96 -5.06
N LEU A 211 -31.76 -2.13 -5.71
CA LEU A 211 -32.32 -2.37 -7.04
C LEU A 211 -33.66 -3.13 -6.92
N PRO A 212 -34.68 -2.79 -7.72
CA PRO A 212 -35.99 -3.41 -7.69
C PRO A 212 -36.01 -4.79 -8.38
N LEU A 213 -34.96 -5.59 -8.21
CA LEU A 213 -34.81 -6.91 -8.83
C LEU A 213 -35.08 -8.01 -7.82
N ARG A 214 -35.79 -9.05 -8.25
CA ARG A 214 -36.00 -10.26 -7.44
C ARG A 214 -34.68 -11.00 -7.21
N GLY A 215 -34.52 -11.54 -6.00
CA GLY A 215 -33.38 -12.40 -5.65
C GLY A 215 -33.18 -13.58 -6.61
N ASP A 216 -34.28 -14.18 -7.09
CA ASP A 216 -34.24 -15.30 -8.03
C ASP A 216 -33.66 -14.92 -9.40
N ALA A 217 -33.89 -13.69 -9.86
CA ALA A 217 -33.36 -13.23 -11.14
C ALA A 217 -31.82 -13.19 -11.14
N TYR A 218 -31.21 -12.84 -10.01
CA TYR A 218 -29.76 -12.94 -9.83
C TYR A 218 -29.26 -14.40 -9.85
N ARG A 219 -30.00 -15.32 -9.22
CA ARG A 219 -29.65 -16.75 -9.23
C ARG A 219 -29.74 -17.34 -10.64
N GLU A 220 -30.79 -16.99 -11.38
CA GLU A 220 -30.97 -17.37 -12.77
C GLU A 220 -29.87 -16.79 -13.67
N ALA A 221 -29.47 -15.53 -13.46
CA ALA A 221 -28.35 -14.92 -14.18
C ALA A 221 -27.01 -15.66 -13.93
N ILE A 222 -26.74 -16.07 -12.69
CA ILE A 222 -25.56 -16.90 -12.36
C ILE A 222 -25.63 -18.25 -13.07
N GLN A 223 -26.79 -18.91 -13.05
CA GLN A 223 -27.01 -20.20 -13.69
C GLN A 223 -26.85 -20.13 -15.21
N ALA A 224 -27.39 -19.09 -15.84
CA ALA A 224 -27.34 -18.89 -17.29
C ALA A 224 -25.91 -18.74 -17.83
N LYS A 225 -24.99 -18.14 -17.05
CA LYS A 225 -23.57 -18.06 -17.45
C LYS A 225 -22.86 -19.42 -17.46
N GLY A 226 -23.34 -20.42 -16.71
CA GLY A 226 -22.83 -21.80 -16.74
C GLY A 226 -21.41 -22.02 -16.18
N VAL A 227 -20.72 -20.98 -15.68
CA VAL A 227 -19.36 -21.09 -15.15
C VAL A 227 -19.38 -21.20 -13.63
N GLN A 228 -18.85 -22.30 -13.08
CA GLN A 228 -18.72 -22.52 -11.64
C GLN A 228 -20.02 -22.21 -10.85
N VAL A 229 -21.18 -22.54 -11.42
CA VAL A 229 -22.50 -22.12 -10.95
C VAL A 229 -22.70 -22.38 -9.46
N GLU A 230 -22.41 -23.61 -9.01
CA GLU A 230 -22.59 -24.01 -7.62
C GLU A 230 -21.71 -23.21 -6.64
N ALA A 231 -20.47 -22.90 -7.01
CA ALA A 231 -19.59 -22.06 -6.20
C ALA A 231 -20.06 -20.60 -6.17
N ASN A 232 -20.49 -20.07 -7.32
CA ASN A 232 -21.00 -18.70 -7.41
C ASN A 232 -22.31 -18.53 -6.64
N LEU A 233 -23.23 -19.50 -6.68
CA LEU A 233 -24.47 -19.46 -5.90
C LEU A 233 -24.17 -19.47 -4.38
N ARG A 234 -23.23 -20.30 -3.90
CA ARG A 234 -22.81 -20.24 -2.49
C ARG A 234 -22.26 -18.86 -2.10
N GLY A 235 -21.45 -18.25 -2.96
CA GLY A 235 -20.94 -16.89 -2.75
C GLY A 235 -22.05 -15.84 -2.71
N PHE A 236 -23.00 -15.93 -3.64
CA PHE A 236 -24.16 -15.07 -3.70
C PHE A 236 -24.99 -15.14 -2.41
N GLU A 237 -25.31 -16.33 -1.91
CA GLU A 237 -26.05 -16.47 -0.65
C GLU A 237 -25.29 -15.90 0.55
N ALA A 238 -23.97 -16.09 0.61
CA ALA A 238 -23.13 -15.51 1.66
C ALA A 238 -23.18 -13.97 1.62
N GLY A 239 -23.09 -13.37 0.43
CA GLY A 239 -23.23 -11.92 0.24
C GLY A 239 -24.63 -11.39 0.60
N LEU A 240 -25.67 -12.13 0.22
CA LEU A 240 -27.07 -11.79 0.50
C LEU A 240 -27.32 -11.64 2.01
N ALA A 241 -26.80 -12.58 2.80
CA ALA A 241 -26.92 -12.57 4.25
C ALA A 241 -26.23 -11.34 4.91
N VAL A 242 -25.08 -10.91 4.40
CA VAL A 242 -24.34 -9.74 4.92
C VAL A 242 -25.16 -8.45 4.82
N ALA A 243 -25.79 -8.24 3.66
CA ALA A 243 -26.58 -7.04 3.43
C ALA A 243 -27.94 -7.07 4.14
N ALA A 244 -28.57 -8.24 4.25
CA ALA A 244 -29.83 -8.43 5.00
C ALA A 244 -29.65 -8.22 6.52
N GLY A 245 -28.55 -8.71 7.10
CA GLY A 245 -28.23 -8.48 8.51
C GLY A 245 -27.96 -7.00 8.86
N SER A 246 -27.64 -6.18 7.84
CA SER A 246 -27.41 -4.74 7.98
C SER A 246 -28.70 -3.90 7.85
N ALA A 247 -29.87 -4.53 7.66
CA ALA A 247 -31.16 -3.84 7.44
C ALA A 247 -32.05 -3.74 8.70
N ALA A 248 -31.63 -4.31 9.85
CA ALA A 248 -32.40 -4.27 11.09
C ALA A 248 -32.03 -3.04 11.96
N GLY A 249 -32.76 -1.93 11.79
CA GLY A 249 -32.89 -0.87 12.80
C GLY A 249 -32.71 0.58 12.29
N PRO A 250 -33.74 1.45 12.36
CA PRO A 250 -33.59 2.90 12.32
C PRO A 250 -33.43 3.46 13.74
N GLY A 251 -32.27 4.02 14.05
CA GLY A 251 -32.00 4.71 15.32
C GLY A 251 -30.80 4.13 16.05
N GLU A 252 -29.89 5.04 16.45
CA GLU A 252 -28.68 4.80 17.24
C GLU A 252 -27.55 4.02 16.56
N GLY A 253 -26.62 4.80 15.97
CA GLY A 253 -25.17 4.56 16.05
C GLY A 253 -24.72 3.10 16.04
N SER A 254 -25.18 2.31 15.07
CA SER A 254 -24.72 0.94 14.88
C SER A 254 -23.22 0.99 14.59
N ARG A 255 -22.43 0.71 15.63
CA ARG A 255 -21.04 0.26 15.55
C ARG A 255 -21.00 -0.72 14.41
N GLY A 256 -20.44 -0.30 13.28
CA GLY A 256 -20.20 -1.18 12.16
C GLY A 256 -19.56 -2.44 12.72
N VAL A 257 -20.10 -3.60 12.33
CA VAL A 257 -19.50 -4.90 12.64
C VAL A 257 -18.14 -4.88 11.95
N GLY A 258 -17.16 -4.34 12.66
CA GLY A 258 -15.76 -4.46 12.36
C GLY A 258 -15.39 -5.84 12.83
N THR A 259 -15.42 -6.80 11.92
CA THR A 259 -14.55 -7.97 12.05
C THR A 259 -13.17 -7.44 12.45
N PRO A 260 -12.57 -7.93 13.55
CA PRO A 260 -11.33 -7.37 14.07
C PRO A 260 -10.34 -7.21 12.95
N LEU A 261 -9.79 -5.99 12.80
CA LEU A 261 -8.67 -5.70 11.92
C LEU A 261 -7.65 -6.82 12.12
N ALA A 262 -7.49 -7.68 11.11
CA ALA A 262 -6.27 -8.44 11.00
C ALA A 262 -5.15 -7.39 10.95
N THR A 263 -4.43 -7.29 12.06
CA THR A 263 -3.20 -6.51 12.19
C THR A 263 -2.40 -6.66 10.91
N ASP A 264 -2.08 -5.54 10.26
CA ASP A 264 -1.16 -5.43 9.13
C ASP A 264 -0.12 -6.56 9.18
N PRO A 265 -0.26 -7.63 8.37
CA PRO A 265 0.88 -8.44 8.08
C PRO A 265 1.60 -7.63 7.02
N SER A 266 2.45 -6.70 7.47
CA SER A 266 3.62 -6.38 6.66
C SER A 266 4.49 -7.62 6.77
N PRO A 267 4.46 -8.57 5.82
CA PRO A 267 5.29 -9.75 5.94
C PRO A 267 6.63 -9.27 5.37
N GLY A 268 7.45 -8.67 6.23
CA GLY A 268 8.89 -8.90 6.07
C GLY A 268 9.06 -10.41 5.88
N PRO A 269 9.96 -10.87 4.99
CA PRO A 269 10.06 -12.28 4.66
C PRO A 269 10.10 -13.09 5.95
N ALA A 270 8.99 -13.80 6.20
CA ALA A 270 8.77 -14.49 7.46
C ALA A 270 10.00 -15.37 7.71
N ALA A 271 10.64 -15.15 8.86
CA ALA A 271 11.57 -16.13 9.37
C ALA A 271 10.81 -17.47 9.44
N ASP A 272 11.46 -18.56 9.06
CA ASP A 272 10.85 -19.88 9.21
C ASP A 272 10.37 -20.05 10.67
N PRO A 273 9.16 -20.57 10.91
CA PRO A 273 8.68 -20.82 12.26
C PRO A 273 9.57 -21.80 13.05
N ALA A 274 10.42 -22.57 12.35
CA ALA A 274 11.44 -23.43 12.96
C ALA A 274 12.67 -22.67 13.52
N ALA A 275 12.79 -21.35 13.28
CA ALA A 275 13.83 -20.50 13.87
C ALA A 275 13.41 -19.92 15.24
N VAL A 276 12.15 -20.13 15.65
CA VAL A 276 11.60 -19.64 16.90
C VAL A 276 11.87 -20.65 18.01
N THR A 277 12.46 -20.15 19.09
CA THR A 277 12.87 -20.87 20.31
C THR A 277 14.18 -21.66 20.24
N ARG A 278 15.23 -21.00 19.76
CA ARG A 278 16.60 -21.32 20.17
C ARG A 278 16.81 -20.89 21.64
N PRO A 279 17.04 -21.82 22.60
CA PRO A 279 17.13 -21.49 24.02
C PRO A 279 18.21 -20.44 24.34
N ASP A 280 19.26 -20.41 23.52
CA ASP A 280 20.34 -19.42 23.54
C ASP A 280 19.88 -18.01 23.14
N VAL A 281 18.98 -17.86 22.17
CA VAL A 281 18.40 -16.56 21.79
C VAL A 281 17.53 -16.02 22.91
N GLU A 282 16.70 -16.88 23.52
CA GLU A 282 15.85 -16.48 24.64
C GLU A 282 16.65 -16.11 25.88
N ARG A 283 17.69 -16.88 26.21
CA ARG A 283 18.59 -16.56 27.32
C ARG A 283 19.28 -15.22 27.12
N THR A 284 19.77 -14.94 25.91
CA THR A 284 20.39 -13.65 25.60
C THR A 284 19.39 -12.50 25.67
N ALA A 285 18.17 -12.67 25.14
CA ALA A 285 17.13 -11.64 25.19
C ALA A 285 16.65 -11.36 26.62
N ALA A 286 16.61 -12.37 27.50
CA ALA A 286 16.22 -12.22 28.90
C ALA A 286 17.12 -11.26 29.70
N GLY A 287 18.38 -11.10 29.29
CA GLY A 287 19.33 -10.15 29.89
C GLY A 287 19.06 -8.68 29.57
N PHE A 288 18.08 -8.37 28.71
CA PHE A 288 17.71 -6.99 28.36
C PHE A 288 16.46 -6.51 29.14
N PRO A 289 16.28 -5.18 29.30
CA PRO A 289 15.05 -4.60 29.83
C PRO A 289 13.80 -5.11 29.11
N GLU A 290 12.68 -5.24 29.83
CA GLU A 290 11.44 -5.85 29.32
C GLU A 290 10.98 -5.25 27.98
N GLY A 291 11.02 -3.92 27.86
CA GLY A 291 10.64 -3.21 26.64
C GLY A 291 11.54 -3.44 25.41
N LEU A 292 12.67 -4.13 25.56
CA LEU A 292 13.61 -4.46 24.47
C LEU A 292 13.64 -5.94 24.12
N ARG A 293 13.21 -6.83 25.01
CA ARG A 293 13.36 -8.30 24.85
C ARG A 293 12.78 -8.81 23.54
N ALA A 294 11.56 -8.37 23.20
CA ALA A 294 10.88 -8.77 21.97
C ALA A 294 11.64 -8.31 20.71
N ILE A 295 12.17 -7.08 20.72
CA ILE A 295 12.92 -6.52 19.59
C ILE A 295 14.26 -7.23 19.42
N VAL A 296 14.97 -7.48 20.53
CA VAL A 296 16.26 -8.17 20.52
C VAL A 296 16.08 -9.61 20.05
N ARG A 297 15.03 -10.32 20.51
CA ARG A 297 14.73 -11.68 20.07
C ARG A 297 14.54 -11.76 18.55
N GLU A 298 13.70 -10.89 18.01
CA GLU A 298 13.45 -10.83 16.55
C GLU A 298 14.72 -10.44 15.78
N ALA A 299 15.48 -9.45 16.30
CA ALA A 299 16.74 -9.03 15.71
C ALA A 299 17.76 -10.17 15.65
N LEU A 300 17.92 -10.94 16.73
CA LEU A 300 18.84 -12.07 16.79
C LEU A 300 18.43 -13.17 15.80
N GLY A 301 17.15 -13.56 15.75
CA GLY A 301 16.65 -14.54 14.78
C GLY A 301 16.96 -14.12 13.34
N ARG A 302 16.66 -12.86 13.01
CA ARG A 302 16.93 -12.29 11.70
C ARG A 302 18.42 -12.24 11.35
N LEU A 303 19.28 -11.83 12.28
CA LEU A 303 20.73 -11.68 12.04
C LEU A 303 21.43 -13.03 11.89
N ILE A 304 21.01 -14.03 12.66
CA ILE A 304 21.53 -15.40 12.54
C ILE A 304 21.13 -16.03 11.21
N ASP A 305 19.85 -15.85 10.81
CA ASP A 305 19.36 -16.27 9.50
C ASP A 305 20.12 -15.56 8.36
N TYR A 306 20.38 -14.26 8.53
CA TYR A 306 21.11 -13.45 7.57
C TYR A 306 22.54 -13.95 7.38
N GLN A 307 23.34 -14.03 8.46
CA GLN A 307 24.77 -14.33 8.38
C GLN A 307 25.20 -15.48 9.29
N ASP A 308 25.22 -15.31 10.61
CA ASP A 308 25.58 -16.32 11.59
C ASP A 308 25.46 -15.75 13.02
N ARG A 309 25.81 -16.55 14.03
CA ARG A 309 25.79 -16.13 15.44
C ARG A 309 26.84 -15.07 15.77
N ALA A 310 28.04 -15.15 15.20
CA ALA A 310 29.08 -14.14 15.41
C ALA A 310 28.64 -12.76 14.89
N TYR A 311 27.86 -12.72 13.81
CA TYR A 311 27.26 -11.48 13.30
C TYR A 311 26.20 -10.91 14.23
N ALA A 312 25.38 -11.77 14.84
CA ALA A 312 24.39 -11.36 15.84
C ALA A 312 25.06 -10.81 17.12
N GLU A 313 26.22 -11.33 17.51
CA GLU A 313 27.00 -10.79 18.64
C GLU A 313 27.53 -9.37 18.36
N LYS A 314 27.92 -9.08 17.11
CA LYS A 314 28.30 -7.70 16.71
C LYS A 314 27.15 -6.70 16.88
N TYR A 315 25.92 -7.13 16.60
CA TYR A 315 24.73 -6.30 16.85
C TYR A 315 24.56 -6.01 18.33
N LEU A 316 24.68 -7.01 19.20
CA LEU A 316 24.59 -6.83 20.65
C LEU A 316 25.68 -5.89 21.17
N GLY A 317 26.92 -6.05 20.69
CA GLY A 317 28.03 -5.17 21.04
C GLY A 317 27.76 -3.71 20.67
N ARG A 318 27.15 -3.46 19.50
CA ARG A 318 26.76 -2.12 19.05
C ARG A 318 25.56 -1.55 19.80
N LEU A 319 24.66 -2.39 20.29
CA LEU A 319 23.46 -1.98 21.02
C LEU A 319 23.76 -1.65 22.50
N ARG A 320 24.71 -2.35 23.13
CA ARG A 320 25.04 -2.23 24.57
C ARG A 320 25.17 -0.79 25.08
N PRO A 321 25.94 0.13 24.44
CA PRO A 321 26.11 1.49 24.96
C PRO A 321 24.79 2.26 25.11
N PHE A 322 23.82 2.00 24.24
CA PHE A 322 22.51 2.67 24.28
C PHE A 322 21.57 2.08 25.34
N VAL A 323 21.77 0.80 25.71
CA VAL A 323 21.03 0.15 26.79
C VAL A 323 21.57 0.58 28.14
N GLU A 324 22.89 0.67 28.28
CA GLU A 324 23.58 1.14 29.49
C GLU A 324 23.33 2.63 29.75
N GLY A 325 23.05 3.42 28.70
CA GLY A 325 22.65 4.83 28.82
C GLY A 325 21.31 5.10 29.48
N GLY A 326 20.51 4.06 29.80
CA GLY A 326 19.30 4.17 30.63
C GLY A 326 18.03 4.68 29.92
N ASP A 327 18.14 5.30 28.74
CA ASP A 327 16.96 5.71 27.96
C ASP A 327 16.39 4.53 27.15
N LEU A 328 15.23 4.04 27.60
CA LEU A 328 14.55 2.90 26.98
C LEU A 328 13.97 3.22 25.60
N GLU A 329 13.54 4.46 25.33
CA GLU A 329 12.99 4.84 24.01
C GLU A 329 14.10 4.88 22.96
N LEU A 330 15.21 5.53 23.27
CA LEU A 330 16.38 5.60 22.40
C LEU A 330 16.94 4.21 22.11
N ALA A 331 17.13 3.39 23.15
CA ALA A 331 17.58 2.02 22.99
C ALA A 331 16.63 1.20 22.09
N ARG A 332 15.31 1.42 22.20
CA ARG A 332 14.30 0.76 21.36
C ARG A 332 14.43 1.16 19.89
N LEU A 333 14.61 2.45 19.62
CA LEU A 333 14.79 2.98 18.27
C LEU A 333 16.06 2.44 17.63
N VAL A 334 17.19 2.50 18.36
CA VAL A 334 18.48 1.99 17.89
C VAL A 334 18.40 0.48 17.65
N ALA A 335 17.88 -0.29 18.61
CA ALA A 335 17.74 -1.75 18.48
C ALA A 335 16.97 -2.14 17.21
N ARG A 336 15.84 -1.49 16.96
CA ARG A 336 14.99 -1.76 15.78
C ARG A 336 15.70 -1.38 14.49
N HIS A 337 16.21 -0.15 14.38
CA HIS A 337 16.76 0.37 13.13
C HIS A 337 18.11 -0.26 12.79
N LEU A 338 18.95 -0.52 13.79
CA LEU A 338 20.22 -1.20 13.60
C LEU A 338 20.01 -2.64 13.11
N ALA A 339 19.04 -3.38 13.67
CA ALA A 339 18.76 -4.76 13.24
C ALA A 339 18.33 -4.81 11.78
N VAL A 340 17.46 -3.89 11.36
CA VAL A 340 17.01 -3.78 9.96
C VAL A 340 18.19 -3.45 9.04
N TRP A 341 18.99 -2.45 9.40
CA TRP A 341 20.09 -1.99 8.56
C TRP A 341 21.20 -3.02 8.45
N MET A 342 21.56 -3.72 9.53
CA MET A 342 22.54 -4.82 9.51
C MET A 342 22.08 -6.00 8.65
N THR A 343 20.80 -6.07 8.27
CA THR A 343 20.27 -7.07 7.33
C THR A 343 19.89 -6.46 5.98
N TYR A 344 20.73 -5.56 5.46
CA TYR A 344 20.54 -4.97 4.15
C TYR A 344 20.48 -6.04 3.05
N GLU A 345 19.69 -5.77 2.01
CA GLU A 345 19.51 -6.67 0.87
C GLU A 345 20.69 -6.54 -0.10
N ASP A 346 21.64 -7.47 -0.01
CA ASP A 346 22.66 -7.70 -1.02
C ASP A 346 22.27 -8.82 -1.99
N ALA A 347 23.03 -8.99 -3.07
CA ALA A 347 22.73 -10.01 -4.07
C ALA A 347 22.69 -11.43 -3.46
N VAL A 348 23.51 -11.70 -2.43
CA VAL A 348 23.49 -12.98 -1.69
C VAL A 348 22.16 -13.16 -0.95
N ARG A 349 21.67 -12.13 -0.26
CA ARG A 349 20.42 -12.17 0.50
C ARG A 349 19.22 -12.26 -0.44
N VAL A 350 19.23 -11.49 -1.53
CA VAL A 350 18.20 -11.57 -2.57
C VAL A 350 18.15 -12.98 -3.16
N ALA A 351 19.31 -13.60 -3.42
CA ALA A 351 19.39 -14.98 -3.89
C ALA A 351 18.83 -15.99 -2.86
N GLN A 352 19.18 -15.84 -1.58
CA GLN A 352 18.62 -16.67 -0.50
C GLN A 352 17.09 -16.56 -0.47
N LEU A 353 16.55 -15.33 -0.52
CA LEU A 353 15.11 -15.11 -0.49
C LEU A 353 14.39 -15.69 -1.72
N LYS A 354 15.02 -15.66 -2.90
CA LYS A 354 14.45 -16.19 -4.15
C LYS A 354 14.47 -17.71 -4.24
N THR A 355 15.38 -18.37 -3.53
CA THR A 355 15.59 -19.83 -3.55
C THR A 355 14.94 -20.57 -2.37
N ARG A 356 14.35 -19.86 -1.39
CA ARG A 356 13.65 -20.47 -0.24
C ARG A 356 12.44 -21.31 -0.63
N ALA A 357 12.30 -22.48 -0.01
CA ALA A 357 11.13 -23.36 -0.18
C ALA A 357 9.82 -22.66 0.21
N SER A 358 9.79 -22.00 1.37
CA SER A 358 8.63 -21.26 1.87
C SER A 358 8.13 -20.16 0.91
N ARG A 359 9.01 -19.61 0.06
CA ARG A 359 8.60 -18.68 -1.00
C ARG A 359 7.71 -19.38 -2.04
N PHE A 360 8.10 -20.56 -2.51
CA PHE A 360 7.34 -21.30 -3.52
C PHE A 360 6.00 -21.79 -2.98
N GLU A 361 5.98 -22.25 -1.72
CA GLU A 361 4.74 -22.62 -1.02
C GLU A 361 3.77 -21.45 -0.92
N ARG A 362 4.27 -20.26 -0.55
CA ARG A 362 3.46 -19.04 -0.51
C ARG A 362 2.92 -18.66 -1.89
N ILE A 363 3.76 -18.68 -2.93
CA ILE A 363 3.32 -18.39 -4.31
C ILE A 363 2.24 -19.37 -4.77
N ARG A 364 2.36 -20.66 -4.42
CA ARG A 364 1.35 -21.67 -4.74
C ARG A 364 0.03 -21.39 -4.04
N ARG A 365 0.07 -21.07 -2.75
CA ARG A 365 -1.10 -20.69 -1.95
C ARG A 365 -1.79 -19.45 -2.52
N ASP A 366 -1.04 -18.40 -2.79
CA ASP A 366 -1.57 -17.11 -3.28
C ASP A 366 -2.18 -17.23 -4.68
N LYS A 367 -1.73 -18.21 -5.48
CA LYS A 367 -2.24 -18.46 -6.84
C LYS A 367 -3.32 -19.53 -6.91
N GLY A 368 -3.69 -20.16 -5.78
CA GLY A 368 -4.71 -21.21 -5.75
C GLY A 368 -4.39 -22.42 -6.63
N VAL A 369 -3.11 -22.63 -6.96
CA VAL A 369 -2.72 -23.73 -7.85
C VAL A 369 -2.62 -25.00 -7.03
N GLY A 370 -3.42 -26.01 -7.39
CA GLY A 370 -3.36 -27.36 -6.81
C GLY A 370 -2.09 -28.11 -7.23
N ALA A 371 -2.24 -29.24 -7.94
CA ALA A 371 -1.11 -30.05 -8.43
C ALA A 371 -0.44 -29.50 -9.72
N GLY A 372 -0.89 -28.34 -10.22
CA GLY A 372 -0.40 -27.76 -11.47
C GLY A 372 1.04 -27.25 -11.41
N ALA A 373 1.71 -27.20 -12.57
CA ALA A 373 3.06 -26.63 -12.69
C ALA A 373 3.01 -25.10 -12.58
N ILE A 374 3.84 -24.53 -11.69
CA ILE A 374 4.01 -23.09 -11.55
C ILE A 374 5.36 -22.71 -12.15
N VAL A 375 5.37 -21.75 -13.08
CA VAL A 375 6.60 -21.17 -13.62
C VAL A 375 6.78 -19.76 -13.05
N VAL A 376 7.79 -19.61 -12.20
CA VAL A 376 8.18 -18.31 -11.63
C VAL A 376 9.35 -17.77 -12.42
N THR A 377 9.17 -16.60 -13.02
CA THR A 377 10.22 -15.81 -13.69
C THR A 377 10.58 -14.61 -12.80
N ASP A 378 11.81 -14.60 -12.32
CA ASP A 378 12.37 -13.50 -11.54
C ASP A 378 13.06 -12.51 -12.49
N TYR A 379 12.59 -11.26 -12.46
CA TYR A 379 13.20 -10.14 -13.18
C TYR A 379 14.24 -9.52 -12.26
N LEU A 380 15.50 -9.58 -12.66
CA LEU A 380 16.66 -9.06 -11.93
C LEU A 380 17.29 -7.96 -12.76
N LYS A 381 17.66 -6.86 -12.12
CA LYS A 381 18.39 -5.76 -12.77
C LYS A 381 19.55 -5.32 -11.89
N PRO A 382 20.55 -6.21 -11.66
CA PRO A 382 21.74 -5.86 -10.90
C PRO A 382 22.45 -4.68 -11.56
N ASP A 383 22.73 -3.66 -10.76
CA ASP A 383 23.64 -2.58 -11.13
C ASP A 383 25.09 -2.96 -10.80
N LEU A 384 26.03 -2.12 -11.21
CA LEU A 384 27.44 -2.38 -10.91
C LEU A 384 27.69 -2.54 -9.40
N ASP A 385 26.98 -1.80 -8.55
CA ASP A 385 27.15 -1.84 -7.08
C ASP A 385 26.79 -3.16 -6.49
N GLU A 386 25.72 -3.76 -6.98
CA GLU A 386 25.30 -5.09 -6.59
C GLU A 386 26.29 -6.15 -7.07
N ILE A 387 26.91 -5.95 -8.23
CA ILE A 387 27.87 -6.90 -8.81
C ILE A 387 29.19 -6.90 -8.04
N TYR A 388 29.88 -5.75 -7.93
CA TYR A 388 31.15 -5.71 -7.19
C TYR A 388 30.93 -5.66 -5.68
N GLY A 389 29.74 -5.29 -5.21
CA GLY A 389 29.42 -5.18 -3.79
C GLY A 389 29.51 -6.50 -3.03
N VAL A 390 29.38 -7.65 -3.72
CA VAL A 390 29.54 -8.98 -3.12
C VAL A 390 31.02 -9.39 -3.01
N LEU A 391 31.89 -8.80 -3.83
CA LEU A 391 33.29 -9.18 -3.92
C LEU A 391 34.12 -8.58 -2.76
N PRO A 392 35.25 -9.23 -2.37
CA PRO A 392 36.10 -8.73 -1.31
C PRO A 392 36.61 -7.31 -1.55
N HIS A 393 36.49 -6.45 -0.53
CA HIS A 393 36.79 -5.01 -0.64
C HIS A 393 38.15 -4.70 -1.27
N ARG A 394 39.20 -5.44 -0.87
CA ARG A 394 40.58 -5.20 -1.32
C ARG A 394 40.76 -5.39 -2.83
N LEU A 395 40.01 -6.29 -3.44
CA LEU A 395 40.13 -6.59 -4.86
C LEU A 395 39.46 -5.52 -5.73
N VAL A 396 38.35 -4.95 -5.25
CA VAL A 396 37.48 -4.14 -6.10
C VAL A 396 37.43 -2.66 -5.71
N ALA A 397 38.03 -2.24 -4.59
CA ALA A 397 38.07 -0.84 -4.18
C ALA A 397 38.67 0.12 -5.24
N PRO A 398 39.75 -0.21 -5.98
CA PRO A 398 40.25 0.65 -7.06
C PRO A 398 39.23 0.78 -8.21
N PHE A 399 38.61 -0.33 -8.59
CA PHE A 399 37.61 -0.36 -9.65
C PHE A 399 36.32 0.36 -9.26
N ALA A 400 35.85 0.19 -8.02
CA ALA A 400 34.69 0.89 -7.49
C ALA A 400 34.89 2.42 -7.51
N ARG A 401 36.06 2.91 -7.07
CA ARG A 401 36.41 4.34 -7.15
C ARG A 401 36.47 4.86 -8.59
N TRP A 402 36.96 4.05 -9.51
CA TRP A 402 36.92 4.40 -10.93
C TRP A 402 35.48 4.45 -11.46
N ALA A 403 34.65 3.47 -11.10
CA ALA A 403 33.25 3.40 -11.51
C ALA A 403 32.43 4.58 -10.95
N GLU A 404 32.68 4.99 -9.70
CA GLU A 404 32.12 6.23 -9.10
C GLU A 404 32.41 7.47 -9.93
N ARG A 405 33.66 7.63 -10.39
CA ARG A 405 34.07 8.79 -11.21
C ARG A 405 33.46 8.72 -12.61
N ARG A 406 33.37 7.53 -13.19
CA ARG A 406 32.92 7.32 -14.57
C ARG A 406 31.40 7.39 -14.72
N TRP A 407 30.66 6.95 -13.70
CA TRP A 407 29.19 6.97 -13.62
C TRP A 407 28.74 7.44 -12.23
N PRO A 408 28.77 8.77 -11.98
CA PRO A 408 28.32 9.34 -10.71
C PRO A 408 26.80 9.17 -10.51
N HIS A 409 26.03 9.13 -11.61
CA HIS A 409 24.58 8.93 -11.61
C HIS A 409 24.21 7.82 -12.62
N GLY A 410 23.22 6.98 -12.31
CA GLY A 410 22.67 6.00 -13.25
C GLY A 410 23.68 4.93 -13.69
N ARG A 411 24.15 4.10 -12.76
CA ARG A 411 25.14 3.05 -13.05
C ARG A 411 24.61 2.05 -14.09
N PRO A 412 25.48 1.51 -14.96
CA PRO A 412 25.11 0.44 -15.87
C PRO A 412 24.42 -0.71 -15.15
N THR A 413 23.35 -1.21 -15.75
CA THR A 413 22.55 -2.32 -15.21
C THR A 413 22.50 -3.46 -16.19
N LEU A 414 22.50 -4.69 -15.67
CA LEU A 414 22.38 -5.90 -16.45
C LEU A 414 21.00 -6.50 -16.22
N GLY A 415 20.05 -6.21 -17.11
CA GLY A 415 18.71 -6.80 -17.08
C GLY A 415 18.77 -8.32 -17.33
N GLN A 416 18.17 -9.11 -16.45
CA GLN A 416 18.19 -10.56 -16.49
C GLN A 416 16.83 -11.13 -16.11
N HIS A 417 16.39 -12.13 -16.87
CA HIS A 417 15.13 -12.83 -16.66
C HIS A 417 15.46 -14.28 -16.31
N VAL A 418 15.29 -14.65 -15.05
CA VAL A 418 15.69 -15.98 -14.58
C VAL A 418 14.44 -16.77 -14.18
N LYS A 419 14.23 -17.90 -14.84
CA LYS A 419 13.17 -18.84 -14.47
C LYS A 419 13.63 -19.68 -13.27
N THR A 420 13.39 -19.20 -12.05
CA THR A 420 13.82 -19.85 -10.79
C THR A 420 13.12 -21.19 -10.52
N THR A 421 12.16 -21.56 -11.35
CA THR A 421 11.47 -22.87 -11.34
C THR A 421 12.14 -23.92 -12.22
N THR A 422 13.09 -23.51 -13.07
CA THR A 422 13.94 -24.43 -13.84
C THR A 422 15.18 -24.81 -13.04
N VAL A 423 15.72 -26.01 -13.26
CA VAL A 423 16.94 -26.48 -12.57
C VAL A 423 18.11 -25.51 -12.82
N SER A 424 18.31 -25.08 -14.07
CA SER A 424 19.40 -24.16 -14.42
C SER A 424 19.22 -22.76 -13.83
N GLY A 425 18.00 -22.21 -13.86
CA GLY A 425 17.70 -20.91 -13.27
C GLY A 425 17.81 -20.92 -11.75
N PHE A 426 17.30 -21.96 -11.09
CA PHE A 426 17.45 -22.16 -9.65
C PHE A 426 18.92 -22.29 -9.27
N PHE A 427 19.67 -23.17 -9.94
CA PHE A 427 21.09 -23.40 -9.67
C PHE A 427 21.91 -22.11 -9.77
N ARG A 428 21.68 -21.31 -10.83
CA ARG A 428 22.35 -20.02 -11.02
C ARG A 428 22.12 -19.05 -9.86
N VAL A 429 20.88 -18.89 -9.41
CA VAL A 429 20.56 -18.00 -8.26
C VAL A 429 21.09 -18.62 -6.97
N TRP A 430 20.97 -19.93 -6.81
CA TRP A 430 21.42 -20.65 -5.63
C TRP A 430 22.94 -20.61 -5.43
N MET A 431 23.74 -20.67 -6.48
CA MET A 431 25.20 -20.50 -6.41
C MET A 431 25.61 -19.16 -5.77
N LEU A 432 24.83 -18.08 -5.97
CA LEU A 432 25.12 -16.79 -5.33
C LEU A 432 25.00 -16.88 -3.80
N THR A 433 24.21 -17.80 -3.27
CA THR A 433 24.08 -18.01 -1.81
C THR A 433 25.37 -18.57 -1.19
N TRP A 434 26.20 -19.26 -1.97
CA TRP A 434 27.51 -19.77 -1.52
C TRP A 434 28.51 -18.66 -1.22
N LEU A 435 28.25 -17.44 -1.69
CA LEU A 435 29.07 -16.26 -1.40
C LEU A 435 28.77 -15.65 -0.01
N ARG A 436 27.83 -16.21 0.76
CA ARG A 436 27.51 -15.79 2.14
C ARG A 436 28.74 -15.63 3.05
N PRO A 437 29.76 -16.51 3.04
CA PRO A 437 30.95 -16.32 3.88
C PRO A 437 31.80 -15.10 3.47
N LEU A 438 31.71 -14.65 2.22
CA LEU A 438 32.43 -13.46 1.74
C LEU A 438 31.73 -12.15 2.13
N ARG A 439 30.46 -12.20 2.52
CA ARG A 439 29.68 -10.99 2.86
C ARG A 439 30.39 -10.10 3.88
N PRO A 440 30.91 -10.57 5.02
CA PRO A 440 31.54 -9.69 6.01
C PRO A 440 32.79 -8.96 5.50
N VAL A 441 33.45 -9.48 4.46
CA VAL A 441 34.65 -8.88 3.84
C VAL A 441 34.34 -8.15 2.53
N SER A 442 33.07 -8.12 2.13
CA SER A 442 32.66 -7.56 0.85
C SER A 442 32.79 -6.03 0.84
N TYR A 443 32.92 -5.47 -0.36
CA TYR A 443 32.98 -4.01 -0.54
C TYR A 443 31.74 -3.33 0.07
N ARG A 444 30.55 -3.86 -0.22
CA ARG A 444 29.28 -3.30 0.26
C ARG A 444 29.17 -3.39 1.78
N ALA A 445 29.60 -4.50 2.39
CA ALA A 445 29.57 -4.62 3.85
C ALA A 445 30.44 -3.55 4.51
N ARG A 446 31.63 -3.28 3.99
CA ARG A 446 32.52 -2.26 4.56
C ARG A 446 31.91 -0.87 4.48
N GLU A 447 31.29 -0.51 3.36
CA GLU A 447 30.61 0.77 3.23
C GLU A 447 29.39 0.90 4.15
N GLU A 448 28.52 -0.11 4.17
CA GLU A 448 27.31 -0.13 5.00
C GLU A 448 27.68 -0.06 6.48
N HIS A 449 28.65 -0.86 6.94
CA HIS A 449 29.10 -0.83 8.33
C HIS A 449 29.77 0.50 8.70
N ALA A 450 30.56 1.12 7.80
CA ALA A 450 31.11 2.44 8.06
C ALA A 450 30.01 3.50 8.24
N ARG A 451 28.93 3.45 7.44
CA ARG A 451 27.78 4.34 7.60
C ARG A 451 27.03 4.07 8.91
N MET A 452 26.81 2.81 9.27
CA MET A 452 26.22 2.45 10.55
C MET A 452 27.05 2.98 11.73
N ASP A 453 28.38 2.88 11.66
CA ASP A 453 29.26 3.33 12.74
C ASP A 453 29.22 4.86 12.87
N ARG A 454 29.20 5.60 11.75
CA ARG A 454 28.96 7.06 11.76
C ARG A 454 27.61 7.42 12.36
N TRP A 455 26.56 6.70 11.98
CA TRP A 455 25.21 6.90 12.52
C TRP A 455 25.16 6.66 14.02
N LEU A 456 25.69 5.54 14.51
CA LEU A 456 25.71 5.23 15.94
C LEU A 456 26.53 6.26 16.73
N ALA A 457 27.67 6.70 16.20
CA ALA A 457 28.47 7.76 16.81
C ALA A 457 27.69 9.08 16.90
N ALA A 458 26.95 9.45 15.86
CA ALA A 458 26.10 10.63 15.86
C ALA A 458 24.95 10.52 16.88
N VAL A 459 24.28 9.36 16.96
CA VAL A 459 23.23 9.12 17.97
C VAL A 459 23.80 9.23 19.38
N ALA A 460 24.95 8.60 19.64
CA ALA A 460 25.60 8.64 20.94
C ALA A 460 26.01 10.08 21.32
N ARG A 461 26.54 10.86 20.37
CA ARG A 461 26.87 12.26 20.58
C ARG A 461 25.64 13.11 20.89
N CYS A 462 24.56 12.96 20.12
CA CYS A 462 23.32 13.67 20.40
C CYS A 462 22.74 13.28 21.76
N ALA A 463 22.90 12.02 22.20
CA ALA A 463 22.43 11.58 23.52
C ALA A 463 23.14 12.30 24.68
N THR A 464 24.37 12.79 24.49
CA THR A 464 25.06 13.62 25.50
C THR A 464 24.50 15.05 25.60
N TRP A 465 23.77 15.50 24.59
CA TRP A 465 23.20 16.85 24.49
C TRP A 465 21.72 16.88 24.85
N ASP A 466 20.93 16.10 24.13
CA ASP A 466 19.48 16.00 24.30
C ASP A 466 18.98 14.65 23.80
N THR A 467 18.22 13.96 24.64
CA THR A 467 17.75 12.61 24.30
C THR A 467 16.67 12.64 23.21
N ALA A 468 15.84 13.68 23.15
CA ALA A 468 14.85 13.81 22.09
C ALA A 468 15.50 14.01 20.71
N LEU A 469 16.59 14.78 20.63
CA LEU A 469 17.41 14.90 19.43
C LEU A 469 18.06 13.56 19.05
N ALA A 470 18.61 12.82 20.02
CA ALA A 470 19.16 11.49 19.78
C ALA A 470 18.12 10.53 19.18
N CYS A 471 16.88 10.56 19.68
CA CYS A 471 15.76 9.79 19.13
C CYS A 471 15.44 10.19 17.68
N GLU A 472 15.49 11.47 17.33
CA GLU A 472 15.28 11.94 15.95
C GLU A 472 16.41 11.48 15.01
N VAL A 473 17.67 11.55 15.45
CA VAL A 473 18.82 11.04 14.69
C VAL A 473 18.77 9.51 14.57
N ALA A 474 18.30 8.79 15.60
CA ALA A 474 18.09 7.34 15.52
C ALA A 474 17.02 6.98 14.47
N ARG A 475 15.98 7.79 14.32
CA ARG A 475 14.93 7.61 13.29
C ARG A 475 15.44 7.92 11.88
N ALA A 476 16.55 8.65 11.70
CA ALA A 476 17.13 8.94 10.38
C ALA A 476 17.52 7.68 9.59
N ALA A 477 17.85 6.58 10.28
CA ALA A 477 18.13 5.28 9.65
C ALA A 477 16.98 4.76 8.76
N GLN A 478 15.75 5.26 8.93
CA GLN A 478 14.60 4.95 8.05
C GLN A 478 14.79 5.43 6.60
N LEU A 479 15.65 6.42 6.39
CA LEU A 479 15.97 6.90 5.05
C LEU A 479 16.78 5.86 4.29
N VAL A 480 17.62 5.07 4.97
CA VAL A 480 18.52 4.13 4.29
C VAL A 480 17.76 2.88 3.85
N LYS A 481 17.13 2.93 2.67
CA LYS A 481 16.33 1.86 2.05
C LYS A 481 16.39 1.86 0.52
N GLY A 482 15.80 0.83 -0.09
CA GLY A 482 15.78 0.64 -1.54
C GLY A 482 17.03 -0.10 -2.07
N TYR A 483 17.12 -0.20 -3.39
CA TYR A 483 18.21 -0.81 -4.15
C TYR A 483 18.67 0.13 -5.28
N GLY A 484 19.85 -0.14 -5.84
CA GLY A 484 20.47 0.67 -6.89
C GLY A 484 20.41 2.19 -6.70
N ASP A 485 19.88 2.91 -7.71
CA ASP A 485 19.77 4.38 -7.69
C ASP A 485 18.94 4.91 -6.51
N VAL A 486 17.88 4.20 -6.12
CA VAL A 486 17.05 4.60 -4.98
C VAL A 486 17.88 4.54 -3.69
N ARG A 487 18.64 3.45 -3.49
CA ARG A 487 19.53 3.33 -2.32
C ARG A 487 20.56 4.44 -2.29
N ARG A 488 21.22 4.74 -3.42
CA ARG A 488 22.22 5.81 -3.51
C ARG A 488 21.63 7.17 -3.15
N ARG A 489 20.51 7.54 -3.79
CA ARG A 489 19.80 8.80 -3.53
C ARG A 489 19.40 8.95 -2.07
N MET A 490 18.78 7.91 -1.52
CA MET A 490 18.34 7.90 -0.13
C MET A 490 19.49 7.93 0.88
N THR A 491 20.61 7.29 0.56
CA THR A 491 21.82 7.35 1.39
C THR A 491 22.46 8.73 1.36
N ALA A 492 22.45 9.42 0.20
CA ALA A 492 22.90 10.81 0.10
C ALA A 492 22.03 11.75 0.93
N HIS A 493 20.71 11.56 0.95
CA HIS A 493 19.80 12.30 1.85
C HIS A 493 20.09 12.00 3.32
N PHE A 494 20.37 10.73 3.66
CA PHE A 494 20.77 10.36 5.01
C PHE A 494 22.05 11.06 5.45
N ASP A 495 23.12 11.01 4.63
CA ASP A 495 24.39 11.65 4.95
C ASP A 495 24.21 13.19 5.10
N ARG A 496 23.45 13.83 4.19
CA ARG A 496 23.13 15.27 4.27
C ARG A 496 22.33 15.64 5.51
N LEU A 497 21.33 14.83 5.87
CA LEU A 497 20.54 15.03 7.08
C LEU A 497 21.43 14.98 8.32
N LEU A 498 22.30 13.98 8.39
CA LEU A 498 23.18 13.77 9.53
C LEU A 498 24.14 14.95 9.73
N GLU A 499 24.76 15.40 8.63
CA GLU A 499 25.66 16.55 8.64
C GLU A 499 24.94 17.85 9.06
N ALA A 500 23.78 18.14 8.47
CA ALA A 500 23.03 19.36 8.77
C ALA A 500 22.52 19.40 10.21
N VAL A 501 22.01 18.27 10.73
CA VAL A 501 21.51 18.17 12.11
C VAL A 501 22.65 18.25 13.12
N LEU A 502 23.78 17.59 12.87
CA LEU A 502 24.93 17.67 13.78
C LEU A 502 25.52 19.08 13.80
N GLY A 503 25.66 19.73 12.65
CA GLY A 503 26.15 21.11 12.59
C GLY A 503 25.22 22.10 13.30
N ALA A 504 23.90 21.96 13.14
CA ALA A 504 22.92 22.78 13.87
C ALA A 504 22.99 22.52 15.39
N ALA A 505 23.12 21.25 15.78
CA ALA A 505 23.18 20.88 17.19
C ALA A 505 24.45 21.38 17.88
N GLU A 506 25.59 21.39 17.18
CA GLU A 506 26.84 21.97 17.69
C GLU A 506 26.71 23.46 17.98
N ARG A 507 26.05 24.22 17.09
CA ARG A 507 25.78 25.66 17.30
C ARG A 507 24.83 25.89 18.47
N GLU A 508 23.73 25.13 18.55
CA GLU A 508 22.80 25.22 19.68
C GLU A 508 23.48 24.83 21.00
N ALA A 509 24.32 23.81 21.02
CA ALA A 509 25.08 23.41 22.21
C ALA A 509 26.02 24.53 22.68
N ALA A 510 26.72 25.20 21.75
CA ALA A 510 27.61 26.33 22.06
C ALA A 510 26.85 27.55 22.62
N ALA A 511 25.61 27.76 22.17
CA ALA A 511 24.75 28.85 22.63
C ALA A 511 23.91 28.51 23.88
N GLY A 512 23.99 27.28 24.42
CA GLY A 512 23.15 26.83 25.53
C GLY A 512 21.67 26.65 25.16
N GLY A 513 21.38 26.40 23.87
CA GLY A 513 20.03 26.22 23.34
C GLY A 513 19.38 24.87 23.72
N ARG A 514 18.06 24.76 23.48
CA ARG A 514 17.25 23.58 23.79
C ARG A 514 17.09 22.57 22.62
N PHE A 515 17.99 22.64 21.64
CA PHE A 515 18.02 21.77 20.46
C PHE A 515 16.69 21.72 19.67
N GLU A 516 15.90 22.80 19.71
CA GLU A 516 14.59 22.84 19.06
C GLU A 516 14.74 22.93 17.53
N ALA A 517 15.69 23.74 17.06
CA ALA A 517 15.96 23.90 15.64
C ALA A 517 16.49 22.59 15.04
N SER A 518 17.45 21.95 15.71
CA SER A 518 18.02 20.66 15.28
C SER A 518 16.99 19.53 15.26
N ARG A 519 16.10 19.45 16.27
CA ARG A 519 15.00 18.47 16.30
C ARG A 519 13.98 18.72 15.19
N SER A 520 13.59 19.97 14.99
CA SER A 520 12.65 20.37 13.93
C SER A 520 13.22 20.06 12.55
N LEU A 521 14.49 20.39 12.31
CA LEU A 521 15.21 20.05 11.09
C LEU A 521 15.21 18.55 10.85
N ALA A 522 15.60 17.75 11.86
CA ALA A 522 15.66 16.30 11.74
C ALA A 522 14.31 15.67 11.35
N SER A 523 13.24 16.09 12.03
CA SER A 523 11.89 15.58 11.81
C SER A 523 11.29 16.03 10.48
N ARG A 524 11.39 17.33 10.14
CA ARG A 524 10.84 17.91 8.91
C ARG A 524 11.57 17.38 7.68
N TYR A 525 12.89 17.36 7.69
CA TYR A 525 13.68 16.84 6.57
C TYR A 525 13.35 15.38 6.32
N ARG A 526 13.32 14.54 7.37
CA ARG A 526 12.93 13.13 7.23
C ARG A 526 11.53 13.00 6.64
N THR A 527 10.56 13.80 7.11
CA THR A 527 9.18 13.76 6.61
C THR A 527 9.12 14.12 5.12
N LEU A 528 9.82 15.18 4.71
CA LEU A 528 9.89 15.60 3.30
C LEU A 528 10.51 14.53 2.41
N VAL A 529 11.63 13.91 2.82
CA VAL A 529 12.24 12.83 2.01
C VAL A 529 11.36 11.59 1.96
N LEU A 530 10.62 11.28 3.03
CA LEU A 530 9.71 10.13 3.06
C LEU A 530 8.41 10.34 2.27
N GLN A 531 8.05 11.58 1.92
CA GLN A 531 6.89 11.89 1.08
C GLN A 531 7.10 11.51 -0.39
N GLY A 532 8.35 11.44 -0.84
CA GLY A 532 8.71 10.99 -2.19
C GLY A 532 9.66 11.95 -2.91
N PRO A 533 9.98 11.69 -4.19
CA PRO A 533 10.97 12.44 -4.98
C PRO A 533 10.65 13.93 -5.11
N ASP A 534 9.37 14.28 -5.23
CA ASP A 534 8.94 15.65 -5.50
C ASP A 534 9.25 16.61 -4.33
N SER A 535 9.31 16.08 -3.10
CA SER A 535 9.61 16.82 -1.87
C SER A 535 11.09 16.75 -1.46
N GLU A 536 11.93 15.99 -2.18
CA GLU A 536 13.36 15.86 -1.88
C GLU A 536 14.13 17.18 -2.09
N ALA A 537 13.73 18.00 -3.06
CA ALA A 537 14.31 19.33 -3.29
C ALA A 537 14.01 20.29 -2.13
N ALA A 538 12.77 20.27 -1.61
CA ALA A 538 12.39 21.06 -0.44
C ALA A 538 13.15 20.62 0.82
N ALA A 539 13.42 19.31 0.98
CA ALA A 539 14.26 18.82 2.05
C ALA A 539 15.70 19.38 1.94
N ALA A 540 16.28 19.36 0.73
CA ALA A 540 17.61 19.90 0.50
C ALA A 540 17.69 21.41 0.79
N ALA A 541 16.69 22.19 0.40
CA ALA A 541 16.59 23.62 0.71
C ALA A 541 16.52 23.86 2.23
N LEU A 542 15.68 23.10 2.95
CA LEU A 542 15.55 23.20 4.40
C LEU A 542 16.89 22.98 5.14
N ALA A 543 17.70 22.02 4.69
CA ALA A 543 19.03 21.79 5.25
C ALA A 543 19.99 22.95 4.97
N ALA A 544 19.95 23.54 3.78
CA ALA A 544 20.80 24.66 3.40
C ALA A 544 20.44 25.96 4.15
N GLU A 545 19.14 26.24 4.33
CA GLU A 545 18.65 27.38 5.11
C GLU A 545 19.10 27.30 6.56
N THR A 546 18.97 26.12 7.18
CA THR A 546 19.38 25.92 8.59
C THR A 546 20.90 25.98 8.76
N ALA A 547 21.67 25.64 7.73
CA ALA A 547 23.12 25.82 7.71
C ALA A 547 23.56 27.29 7.61
N SER A 548 22.70 28.15 7.06
CA SER A 548 22.98 29.57 6.83
C SER A 548 22.49 30.49 7.95
N GLN A 549 21.70 29.97 8.90
CA GLN A 549 21.28 30.69 10.10
C GLN A 549 22.42 30.69 11.13
N PRO A 550 22.82 31.88 11.64
CA PRO A 550 23.95 32.04 12.56
C PRO A 550 23.75 31.32 13.89
#